data_AF-A0A1T4NKC2-F1
#
_entry.id   AF-A0A1T4NKC2-F1
#
_cell.length_a   1.000
_cell.length_b   1.000
_cell.length_c   1.000
_cell.angle_alpha   90.00
_cell.angle_beta   90.00
_cell.angle_gamma   90.00
#
_symmetry.space_group_name_H-M   'P 1'
#
loop_
_entity.id
_entity.type
_entity.pdbx_description
1 polymer ?
#
loop_
_entity_poly.entity_id
_entity_poly.type
_entity_poly.pdbx_seq_one_letter_code
_entity_poly.pdbx_strand_id
1 'polypeptide(L)'
;MERTPDQFTYRIAAVTMARNDLFFLERWIAYYGRELGEENLFIYLDGEDQPLPSNAGKTHITSLLHKELTRAEGDKYRIGLLNNLKNNLLREGYDMVIGTDADEFIIVDPIRKQSLCEFLYQYRFCKTISALGLDLGQKIGEENDLLAASSLLSQRSYAVLSSRYTKASVVTQPLRWGAGFHRVKGCNYHILPDLYLIHTGYCDWKRIQKRFADTTRIEGGWNAHLRRRARTIYHTTHRKAIPADQILKSARLLQTIFRPIYALNKPLMPTSSLVVKLPRRFQSIEI
;
A
#
# COMPACT_ATOMS: atom_id res chain seq x y z
N MET A 1 -34.58 7.95 -30.51
CA MET A 1 -33.17 7.81 -30.10
C MET A 1 -33.05 8.36 -28.70
N GLU A 2 -33.22 7.51 -27.70
CA GLU A 2 -32.93 7.84 -26.30
C GLU A 2 -31.42 8.09 -26.20
N ARG A 3 -31.04 9.28 -25.73
CA ARG A 3 -29.68 9.52 -25.28
C ARG A 3 -29.48 8.69 -24.01
N THR A 4 -28.70 7.62 -24.11
CA THR A 4 -28.07 7.00 -22.94
C THR A 4 -27.33 8.10 -22.17
N PRO A 5 -27.52 8.24 -20.85
CA PRO A 5 -26.79 9.25 -20.09
C PRO A 5 -25.30 8.98 -20.25
N ASP A 6 -24.54 9.99 -20.65
CA ASP A 6 -23.07 9.97 -20.64
C ASP A 6 -22.62 9.36 -19.30
N GLN A 7 -22.06 8.14 -19.38
CA GLN A 7 -21.40 7.50 -18.27
C GLN A 7 -20.11 8.32 -18.08
N PHE A 8 -20.19 9.41 -17.31
CA PHE A 8 -19.01 10.08 -16.78
C PHE A 8 -18.23 9.01 -16.00
N THR A 9 -17.29 8.37 -16.67
CA THR A 9 -16.46 7.29 -16.10
C THR A 9 -15.59 7.95 -15.06
N TYR A 10 -15.89 7.69 -13.79
CA TYR A 10 -15.07 8.15 -12.68
C TYR A 10 -13.65 7.59 -12.85
N ARG A 11 -12.66 8.46 -13.05
CA ARG A 11 -11.29 8.06 -13.38
C ARG A 11 -10.41 8.07 -12.14
N ILE A 12 -9.85 6.91 -11.81
CA ILE A 12 -8.93 6.73 -10.68
C ILE A 12 -7.57 6.35 -11.23
N ALA A 13 -6.54 7.15 -10.96
CA ALA A 13 -5.16 6.80 -11.26
C ALA A 13 -4.51 6.12 -10.04
N ALA A 14 -3.62 5.16 -10.28
CA ALA A 14 -2.70 4.68 -9.26
C ALA A 14 -1.26 5.06 -9.61
N VAL A 15 -0.52 5.55 -8.61
CA VAL A 15 0.86 6.01 -8.75
C VAL A 15 1.78 5.29 -7.78
N THR A 16 2.94 4.89 -8.27
CA THR A 16 4.01 4.33 -7.46
C THR A 16 5.38 4.75 -7.99
N MET A 17 6.41 4.51 -7.19
CA MET A 17 7.79 4.58 -7.63
C MET A 17 8.53 3.35 -7.12
N ALA A 18 9.46 2.78 -7.89
CA ALA A 18 10.15 1.55 -7.53
C ALA A 18 11.63 1.59 -7.93
N ARG A 19 12.48 0.95 -7.11
CA ARG A 19 13.88 0.66 -7.43
C ARG A 19 14.16 -0.82 -7.18
N ASN A 20 14.58 -1.55 -8.21
CA ASN A 20 15.05 -2.94 -8.12
C ASN A 20 14.10 -3.88 -7.34
N ASP A 21 12.78 -3.80 -7.60
CA ASP A 21 11.78 -4.61 -6.90
C ASP A 21 10.68 -5.13 -7.85
N LEU A 22 11.10 -5.75 -8.96
CA LEU A 22 10.18 -6.33 -9.95
C LEU A 22 9.14 -7.25 -9.33
N PHE A 23 9.53 -8.05 -8.32
CA PHE A 23 8.61 -8.97 -7.66
C PHE A 23 7.34 -8.30 -7.12
N PHE A 24 7.47 -7.12 -6.49
CA PHE A 24 6.30 -6.39 -5.99
C PHE A 24 5.71 -5.49 -7.06
N LEU A 25 6.52 -4.88 -7.92
CA LEU A 25 6.03 -4.01 -8.99
C LEU A 25 5.13 -4.76 -9.99
N GLU A 26 5.51 -5.96 -10.42
CA GLU A 26 4.70 -6.75 -11.36
C GLU A 26 3.36 -7.14 -10.73
N ARG A 27 3.34 -7.43 -9.42
CA ARG A 27 2.11 -7.70 -8.66
C ARG A 27 1.25 -6.44 -8.50
N TRP A 28 1.88 -5.31 -8.24
CA TRP A 28 1.23 -4.00 -8.18
C TRP A 28 0.53 -3.68 -9.50
N ILE A 29 1.22 -3.90 -10.63
CA ILE A 29 0.64 -3.74 -11.98
C ILE A 29 -0.53 -4.70 -12.18
N ALA A 30 -0.36 -5.99 -11.89
CA ALA A 30 -1.42 -6.97 -12.07
C ALA A 30 -2.68 -6.66 -11.23
N TYR A 31 -2.48 -6.28 -9.95
CA TYR A 31 -3.57 -5.94 -9.04
C TYR A 31 -4.30 -4.66 -9.48
N TYR A 32 -3.60 -3.54 -9.56
CA TYR A 32 -4.26 -2.27 -9.91
C TYR A 32 -4.71 -2.24 -11.37
N GLY A 33 -4.09 -3.01 -12.26
CA GLY A 33 -4.50 -3.15 -13.66
C GLY A 33 -5.85 -3.85 -13.79
N ARG A 34 -6.12 -4.90 -12.99
CA ARG A 34 -7.46 -5.50 -12.90
C ARG A 34 -8.49 -4.57 -12.27
N GLU A 35 -8.10 -3.84 -11.22
CA GLU A 35 -9.04 -2.99 -10.47
C GLU A 35 -9.39 -1.66 -11.19
N LEU A 36 -8.43 -1.10 -11.93
CA LEU A 36 -8.51 0.26 -12.48
C LEU A 36 -8.26 0.35 -13.99
N GLY A 37 -7.75 -0.70 -14.63
CA GLY A 37 -7.20 -0.64 -16.00
C GLY A 37 -5.73 -0.23 -16.01
N GLU A 38 -4.92 -0.89 -16.84
CA GLU A 38 -3.47 -0.66 -16.93
C GLU A 38 -3.13 0.76 -17.39
N GLU A 39 -3.96 1.36 -18.26
CA GLU A 39 -3.80 2.74 -18.74
C GLU A 39 -3.97 3.80 -17.65
N ASN A 40 -4.49 3.42 -16.47
CA ASN A 40 -4.64 4.32 -15.33
C ASN A 40 -3.49 4.14 -14.31
N LEU A 41 -2.44 3.40 -14.67
CA LEU A 41 -1.28 3.15 -13.81
C LEU A 41 -0.06 3.96 -14.24
N PHE A 42 0.52 4.69 -13.30
CA PHE A 42 1.68 5.54 -13.53
C PHE A 42 2.83 5.19 -12.59
N ILE A 43 3.97 4.83 -13.17
CA ILE A 43 5.10 4.23 -12.45
C ILE A 43 6.35 5.05 -12.74
N TYR A 44 7.00 5.49 -11.67
CA TYR A 44 8.36 6.00 -11.76
C TYR A 44 9.37 4.92 -11.39
N LEU A 45 10.31 4.68 -12.29
CA LEU A 45 11.46 3.83 -12.06
C LEU A 45 12.62 4.72 -11.58
N ASP A 46 13.08 4.51 -10.35
CA ASP A 46 14.24 5.21 -9.79
C ASP A 46 15.51 4.52 -10.30
N GLY A 47 16.02 5.00 -11.42
CA GLY A 47 17.12 4.40 -12.17
C GLY A 47 16.72 4.08 -13.61
N GLU A 48 17.58 4.46 -14.56
CA GLU A 48 17.55 3.99 -15.95
C GLU A 48 18.27 2.64 -16.11
N ASP A 49 19.00 2.22 -15.08
CA ASP A 49 19.81 1.02 -15.00
C ASP A 49 19.00 -0.26 -14.69
N GLN A 50 17.69 -0.14 -14.50
CA GLN A 50 16.85 -1.25 -14.05
C GLN A 50 15.93 -1.78 -15.15
N PRO A 51 15.66 -3.11 -15.16
CA PRO A 51 14.74 -3.70 -16.12
C PRO A 51 13.32 -3.17 -15.94
N LEU A 52 12.61 -3.09 -17.06
CA LEU A 52 11.17 -2.85 -17.07
C LEU A 52 10.43 -4.11 -16.55
N PRO A 53 9.27 -3.94 -15.88
CA PRO A 53 8.43 -5.08 -15.52
C PRO A 53 7.94 -5.81 -16.77
N SER A 54 7.96 -7.14 -16.74
CA SER A 54 7.61 -7.97 -17.91
C SER A 54 6.13 -7.82 -18.30
N ASN A 55 5.27 -7.47 -17.35
CA ASN A 55 3.84 -7.21 -17.53
C ASN A 55 3.50 -5.72 -17.63
N ALA A 56 4.42 -4.89 -18.14
CA ALA A 56 4.20 -3.43 -18.26
C ALA A 56 2.94 -3.06 -19.06
N GLY A 57 2.50 -3.89 -20.01
CA GLY A 57 1.22 -3.71 -20.71
C GLY A 57 0.97 -2.28 -21.21
N LYS A 58 -0.16 -1.69 -20.85
CA LYS A 58 -0.52 -0.29 -21.17
C LYS A 58 -0.13 0.73 -20.10
N THR A 59 0.69 0.35 -19.12
CA THR A 59 1.07 1.24 -18.02
C THR A 59 1.97 2.38 -18.49
N HIS A 60 1.89 3.51 -17.80
CA HIS A 60 2.76 4.67 -18.04
C HIS A 60 4.02 4.57 -17.17
N ILE A 61 5.13 4.10 -17.75
CA ILE A 61 6.41 3.96 -17.04
C ILE A 61 7.37 5.08 -17.46
N THR A 62 7.95 5.76 -16.48
CA THR A 62 9.04 6.73 -16.69
C THR A 62 10.26 6.33 -15.86
N SER A 63 11.36 6.02 -16.53
CA SER A 63 12.66 5.85 -15.88
C SER A 63 13.28 7.22 -15.60
N LEU A 64 13.73 7.40 -14.36
CA LEU A 64 14.35 8.62 -13.87
C LEU A 64 15.82 8.33 -13.55
N LEU A 65 16.68 9.33 -13.72
CA LEU A 65 18.06 9.23 -13.24
C LEU A 65 18.08 8.97 -11.72
N HIS A 66 18.83 7.94 -11.32
CA HIS A 66 19.04 7.63 -9.92
C HIS A 66 19.87 8.73 -9.24
N LYS A 67 19.51 9.06 -8.00
CA LYS A 67 20.26 10.01 -7.18
C LYS A 67 20.69 9.35 -5.89
N GLU A 68 22.00 9.37 -5.64
CA GLU A 68 22.55 8.97 -4.35
C GLU A 68 22.22 10.03 -3.30
N LEU A 69 21.23 9.73 -2.47
CA LEU A 69 20.72 10.61 -1.43
C LEU A 69 20.66 9.87 -0.11
N THR A 70 20.77 10.60 1.00
CA THR A 70 20.45 9.99 2.29
C THR A 70 19.00 9.53 2.29
N ARG A 71 18.65 8.57 3.15
CA ARG A 71 17.28 8.02 3.21
C ARG A 71 16.20 9.10 3.38
N ALA A 72 16.45 10.12 4.20
CA ALA A 72 15.48 11.17 4.45
C ALA A 72 15.31 12.09 3.24
N GLU A 73 16.41 12.41 2.55
CA GLU A 73 16.40 13.21 1.33
C GLU A 73 15.76 12.45 0.17
N GLY A 74 16.07 11.16 0.02
CA GLY A 74 15.47 10.28 -0.98
C GLY A 74 13.96 10.17 -0.84
N ASP A 75 13.44 9.98 0.39
CA ASP A 75 12.00 9.95 0.63
C ASP A 75 11.34 11.32 0.33
N LYS A 76 11.99 12.43 0.67
CA LYS A 76 11.51 13.79 0.33
C LYS A 76 11.50 14.04 -1.18
N TYR A 77 12.52 13.55 -1.89
CA TYR A 77 12.62 13.63 -3.35
C TYR A 77 11.51 12.81 -4.04
N ARG A 78 11.41 11.53 -3.68
CA ARG A 78 10.39 10.58 -4.16
C ARG A 78 8.98 11.14 -3.97
N ILE A 79 8.62 11.55 -2.75
CA ILE A 79 7.27 12.05 -2.49
C ILE A 79 7.01 13.38 -3.20
N GLY A 80 8.05 14.17 -3.48
CA GLY A 80 7.97 15.38 -4.30
C GLY A 80 7.55 15.07 -5.73
N LEU A 81 8.24 14.12 -6.37
CA LEU A 81 7.92 13.65 -7.73
C LEU A 81 6.48 13.13 -7.81
N LEU A 82 6.08 12.27 -6.88
CA LEU A 82 4.74 11.67 -6.87
C LEU A 82 3.64 12.71 -6.58
N ASN A 83 3.91 13.74 -5.78
CA ASN A 83 2.98 14.86 -5.62
C ASN A 83 2.80 15.66 -6.91
N ASN A 84 3.88 15.88 -7.68
CA ASN A 84 3.81 16.59 -8.95
C ASN A 84 3.02 15.79 -9.98
N LEU A 85 3.31 14.49 -10.12
CA LEU A 85 2.57 13.57 -10.97
C LEU A 85 1.07 13.58 -10.63
N LYS A 86 0.73 13.37 -9.35
CA LYS A 86 -0.66 13.41 -8.88
C LYS A 86 -1.35 14.76 -9.19
N ASN A 87 -0.66 15.88 -9.03
CA ASN A 87 -1.23 17.18 -9.37
C ASN A 87 -1.50 17.33 -10.88
N ASN A 88 -0.64 16.76 -11.74
CA ASN A 88 -0.83 16.76 -13.19
C ASN A 88 -2.02 15.88 -13.58
N LEU A 89 -2.10 14.66 -13.05
CA LEU A 89 -3.21 13.73 -13.29
C LEU A 89 -4.58 14.35 -12.92
N LEU A 90 -4.66 15.00 -11.75
CA LEU A 90 -5.89 15.70 -11.35
C LEU A 90 -6.24 16.86 -12.29
N ARG A 91 -5.24 17.55 -12.88
CA ARG A 91 -5.48 18.60 -13.89
C ARG A 91 -5.90 18.03 -15.24
N GLU A 92 -5.46 16.82 -15.57
CA GLU A 92 -5.83 16.08 -16.79
C GLU A 92 -7.22 15.43 -16.72
N GLY A 93 -7.93 15.60 -15.60
CA GLY A 93 -9.31 15.13 -15.46
C GLY A 93 -9.45 13.78 -14.76
N TYR A 94 -8.42 13.28 -14.06
CA TYR A 94 -8.62 12.21 -13.09
C TYR A 94 -9.36 12.74 -11.85
N ASP A 95 -10.35 11.98 -11.37
CA ASP A 95 -11.15 12.34 -10.19
C ASP A 95 -10.46 11.97 -8.88
N MET A 96 -9.61 10.95 -8.91
CA MET A 96 -8.94 10.41 -7.73
C MET A 96 -7.56 9.86 -8.07
N VAL A 97 -6.62 9.96 -7.13
CA VAL A 97 -5.30 9.37 -7.25
C VAL A 97 -4.96 8.55 -6.00
N ILE A 98 -4.54 7.31 -6.22
CA ILE A 98 -4.02 6.37 -5.23
C ILE A 98 -2.49 6.42 -5.25
N GLY A 99 -1.85 6.77 -4.14
CA GLY A 99 -0.41 6.70 -3.93
C GLY A 99 -0.02 5.58 -2.98
N THR A 100 0.76 4.63 -3.46
CA THR A 100 1.25 3.47 -2.68
C THR A 100 2.70 3.15 -3.00
N ASP A 101 3.41 2.52 -2.07
CA ASP A 101 4.66 1.83 -2.40
C ASP A 101 4.35 0.54 -3.19
N ALA A 102 5.30 0.03 -3.98
CA ALA A 102 5.05 -1.12 -4.87
C ALA A 102 4.66 -2.40 -4.10
N ASP A 103 4.97 -2.47 -2.81
CA ASP A 103 4.63 -3.55 -1.89
C ASP A 103 3.39 -3.24 -1.02
N GLU A 104 2.54 -2.29 -1.45
CA GLU A 104 1.33 -1.88 -0.74
C GLU A 104 0.08 -1.92 -1.62
N PHE A 105 -0.94 -2.64 -1.15
CA PHE A 105 -2.16 -2.92 -1.90
C PHE A 105 -3.38 -2.45 -1.11
N ILE A 106 -4.13 -1.50 -1.67
CA ILE A 106 -5.42 -1.08 -1.11
C ILE A 106 -6.50 -2.01 -1.62
N ILE A 107 -7.07 -2.80 -0.73
CA ILE A 107 -8.10 -3.80 -1.02
C ILE A 107 -9.43 -3.43 -0.38
N VAL A 108 -10.51 -3.80 -1.05
CA VAL A 108 -11.86 -3.79 -0.48
C VAL A 108 -12.15 -5.16 0.13
N ASP A 109 -12.84 -5.18 1.26
CA ASP A 109 -13.31 -6.44 1.83
C ASP A 109 -14.24 -7.17 0.83
N PRO A 110 -13.96 -8.44 0.46
CA PRO A 110 -14.81 -9.19 -0.47
C PRO A 110 -16.27 -9.33 -0.03
N ILE A 111 -16.60 -9.12 1.25
CA ILE A 111 -17.98 -9.07 1.72
C ILE A 111 -18.81 -7.97 1.04
N ARG A 112 -18.15 -6.91 0.56
CA ARG A 112 -18.79 -5.79 -0.14
C ARG A 112 -19.26 -6.17 -1.54
N LYS A 113 -18.68 -7.21 -2.16
CA LYS A 113 -18.97 -7.62 -3.55
C LYS A 113 -18.87 -6.44 -4.54
N GLN A 114 -17.83 -5.63 -4.38
CA GLN A 114 -17.56 -4.43 -5.16
C GLN A 114 -16.09 -4.44 -5.60
N SER A 115 -15.81 -3.93 -6.78
CA SER A 115 -14.44 -3.57 -7.17
C SER A 115 -13.93 -2.39 -6.33
N LEU A 116 -12.62 -2.16 -6.34
CA LEU A 116 -12.00 -1.00 -5.71
C LEU A 116 -12.57 0.31 -6.28
N CYS A 117 -12.78 0.37 -7.59
CA CYS A 117 -13.34 1.55 -8.26
C CYS A 117 -14.78 1.84 -7.78
N GLU A 118 -15.65 0.84 -7.79
CA GLU A 118 -17.05 0.96 -7.31
C GLU A 118 -17.12 1.35 -5.83
N PHE A 119 -16.22 0.80 -5.01
CA PHE A 119 -16.14 1.13 -3.61
C PHE A 119 -15.71 2.60 -3.40
N LEU A 120 -14.63 3.03 -4.05
CA LEU A 120 -14.09 4.39 -3.88
C LEU A 120 -15.01 5.47 -4.45
N TYR A 121 -15.78 5.18 -5.50
CA TYR A 121 -16.78 6.09 -6.07
C TYR A 121 -17.82 6.55 -5.05
N GLN A 122 -18.23 5.68 -4.12
CA GLN A 122 -19.17 6.02 -3.04
C GLN A 122 -18.61 7.10 -2.11
N TYR A 123 -17.28 7.22 -2.04
CA TYR A 123 -16.56 8.17 -1.19
C TYR A 123 -15.91 9.31 -2.00
N ARG A 124 -16.35 9.55 -3.24
CA ARG A 124 -15.80 10.59 -4.14
C ARG A 124 -15.79 12.02 -3.57
N PHE A 125 -16.64 12.30 -2.59
CA PHE A 125 -16.68 13.60 -1.90
C PHE A 125 -15.65 13.73 -0.77
N CYS A 126 -14.99 12.63 -0.37
CA CYS A 126 -13.92 12.66 0.62
C CYS A 126 -12.65 13.22 -0.01
N LYS A 127 -12.10 14.27 0.59
CA LYS A 127 -10.84 14.91 0.17
C LYS A 127 -9.62 13.98 0.29
N THR A 128 -9.63 13.16 1.34
CA THR A 128 -8.62 12.16 1.65
C THR A 128 -9.33 10.88 2.06
N ILE A 129 -8.83 9.74 1.61
CA ILE A 129 -9.32 8.41 2.00
C ILE A 129 -8.13 7.63 2.55
N SER A 130 -8.38 6.88 3.62
CA SER A 130 -7.38 6.06 4.29
C SER A 130 -7.91 4.65 4.48
N ALA A 131 -7.07 3.66 4.21
CA ALA A 131 -7.36 2.27 4.42
C ALA A 131 -6.71 1.79 5.73
N LEU A 132 -7.35 0.90 6.46
CA LEU A 132 -6.80 0.36 7.71
C LEU A 132 -5.60 -0.54 7.40
N GLY A 133 -4.45 -0.25 8.01
CA GLY A 133 -3.17 -0.89 7.72
C GLY A 133 -3.01 -2.27 8.35
N LEU A 134 -2.68 -3.24 7.51
CA LEU A 134 -2.36 -4.62 7.86
C LEU A 134 -0.96 -4.97 7.32
N ASP A 135 -0.03 -5.23 8.22
CA ASP A 135 1.34 -5.63 7.87
C ASP A 135 1.41 -7.16 7.78
N LEU A 136 1.41 -7.69 6.56
CA LEU A 136 1.35 -9.12 6.28
C LEU A 136 2.66 -9.79 6.70
N GLY A 137 2.59 -10.92 7.41
CA GLY A 137 3.76 -11.63 7.90
C GLY A 137 3.56 -13.14 7.86
N GLN A 138 4.60 -13.85 7.40
CA GLN A 138 4.64 -15.31 7.47
C GLN A 138 4.54 -15.78 8.92
N LYS A 139 3.76 -16.84 9.15
CA LYS A 139 3.75 -17.58 10.42
C LYS A 139 4.65 -18.80 10.31
N ILE A 140 5.83 -18.71 10.92
CA ILE A 140 6.85 -19.77 10.84
C ILE A 140 6.34 -21.04 11.53
N GLY A 141 6.54 -22.19 10.89
CA GLY A 141 6.03 -23.48 11.33
C GLY A 141 4.60 -23.80 10.89
N GLU A 142 3.87 -22.85 10.30
CA GLU A 142 2.51 -23.06 9.75
C GLU A 142 2.44 -22.73 8.25
N GLU A 143 3.10 -21.65 7.81
CA GLU A 143 3.05 -21.19 6.42
C GLU A 143 4.37 -21.46 5.68
N ASN A 144 4.26 -22.07 4.50
CA ASN A 144 5.39 -22.34 3.62
C ASN A 144 5.96 -21.06 2.99
N ASP A 145 7.16 -21.19 2.45
CA ASP A 145 7.78 -20.13 1.64
C ASP A 145 6.90 -19.75 0.45
N LEU A 146 6.99 -18.49 0.03
CA LEU A 146 6.20 -18.00 -1.11
C LEU A 146 6.55 -18.73 -2.41
N LEU A 147 5.50 -19.21 -3.08
CA LEU A 147 5.51 -19.57 -4.48
C LEU A 147 5.26 -18.30 -5.30
N ALA A 148 6.22 -17.96 -6.17
CA ALA A 148 6.22 -16.70 -6.92
C ALA A 148 5.04 -16.57 -7.91
N ALA A 149 4.47 -17.68 -8.38
CA ALA A 149 3.33 -17.68 -9.30
C ALA A 149 1.96 -17.61 -8.59
N SER A 150 1.92 -17.79 -7.27
CA SER A 150 0.68 -17.81 -6.50
C SER A 150 0.39 -16.46 -5.86
N SER A 151 -0.88 -16.24 -5.49
CA SER A 151 -1.25 -14.99 -4.84
C SER A 151 -0.71 -14.91 -3.40
N LEU A 152 -0.28 -13.72 -2.96
CA LEU A 152 0.20 -13.48 -1.60
C LEU A 152 -0.88 -13.79 -0.54
N LEU A 153 -2.11 -13.32 -0.73
CA LEU A 153 -3.19 -13.53 0.24
C LEU A 153 -3.72 -14.97 0.27
N SER A 154 -3.49 -15.76 -0.77
CA SER A 154 -3.73 -17.21 -0.75
C SER A 154 -2.72 -17.98 0.12
N GLN A 155 -1.54 -17.40 0.35
CA GLN A 155 -0.41 -18.03 1.04
C GLN A 155 -0.13 -17.44 2.43
N ARG A 156 -0.69 -16.27 2.74
CA ARG A 156 -0.44 -15.52 3.97
C ARG A 156 -1.77 -15.16 4.63
N SER A 157 -2.00 -15.74 5.79
CA SER A 157 -3.24 -15.63 6.56
C SER A 157 -3.08 -14.75 7.80
N TYR A 158 -1.88 -14.23 8.10
CA TYR A 158 -1.60 -13.49 9.32
C TYR A 158 -1.04 -12.10 9.04
N ALA A 159 -1.53 -11.11 9.78
CA ALA A 159 -1.06 -9.74 9.69
C ALA A 159 -0.97 -9.06 11.07
N VAL A 160 -0.09 -8.08 11.20
CA VAL A 160 -0.04 -7.17 12.35
C VAL A 160 -0.86 -5.93 12.05
N LEU A 161 -1.80 -5.58 12.92
CA LEU A 161 -2.52 -4.30 12.83
C LEU A 161 -1.55 -3.14 13.04
N SER A 162 -1.48 -2.23 12.08
CA SER A 162 -0.41 -1.22 12.04
C SER A 162 -0.91 0.16 11.65
N SER A 163 -0.81 1.11 12.58
CA SER A 163 -1.06 2.53 12.29
C SER A 163 0.00 3.16 11.39
N ARG A 164 1.15 2.49 11.21
CA ARG A 164 2.15 2.90 10.23
C ARG A 164 1.64 2.72 8.80
N TYR A 165 0.94 1.62 8.54
CA TYR A 165 0.40 1.28 7.23
C TYR A 165 -1.04 1.76 7.03
N THR A 166 -1.62 2.39 8.05
CA THR A 166 -2.84 3.18 7.89
C THR A 166 -2.43 4.54 7.33
N LYS A 167 -2.37 4.62 6.00
CA LYS A 167 -1.86 5.77 5.24
C LYS A 167 -2.99 6.57 4.61
N ALA A 168 -2.76 7.86 4.38
CA ALA A 168 -3.68 8.73 3.66
C ALA A 168 -3.41 8.65 2.15
N SER A 169 -3.43 7.42 1.64
CA SER A 169 -2.93 7.06 0.31
C SER A 169 -3.81 7.52 -0.84
N VAL A 170 -5.04 7.94 -0.58
CA VAL A 170 -6.01 8.27 -1.63
C VAL A 170 -6.46 9.72 -1.48
N VAL A 171 -6.45 10.47 -2.58
CA VAL A 171 -6.82 11.89 -2.61
C VAL A 171 -7.65 12.22 -3.86
N THR A 172 -8.58 13.16 -3.73
CA THR A 172 -9.51 13.59 -4.80
C THR A 172 -9.28 15.04 -5.25
N GLN A 173 -8.28 15.70 -4.66
CA GLN A 173 -7.92 17.10 -4.93
C GLN A 173 -6.40 17.26 -4.75
N PRO A 174 -5.77 18.36 -5.22
CA PRO A 174 -4.32 18.54 -5.26
C PRO A 174 -3.68 18.79 -3.87
N LEU A 175 -4.01 17.95 -2.89
CA LEU A 175 -3.48 17.96 -1.55
C LEU A 175 -2.08 17.37 -1.50
N ARG A 176 -1.23 17.91 -0.64
CA ARG A 176 0.18 17.50 -0.56
C ARG A 176 0.39 16.32 0.38
N TRP A 177 0.77 15.17 -0.15
CA TRP A 177 1.26 14.04 0.66
C TRP A 177 2.57 14.40 1.35
N GLY A 178 2.72 13.90 2.58
CA GLY A 178 4.02 13.81 3.25
C GLY A 178 4.71 12.48 2.98
N ALA A 179 5.99 12.41 3.40
CA ALA A 179 6.84 11.22 3.47
C ALA A 179 6.07 9.88 3.54
N GLY A 180 6.35 8.98 2.58
CA GLY A 180 5.74 7.64 2.49
C GLY A 180 4.21 7.59 2.50
N PHE A 181 3.52 8.66 2.08
CA PHE A 181 2.05 8.79 2.13
C PHE A 181 1.44 8.75 3.55
N HIS A 182 2.27 8.89 4.59
CA HIS A 182 1.86 8.82 6.00
C HIS A 182 1.16 10.09 6.52
N ARG A 183 0.72 11.00 5.63
CA ARG A 183 -0.11 12.16 5.97
C ARG A 183 -0.45 12.92 4.70
N VAL A 184 -1.48 13.73 4.80
CA VAL A 184 -1.77 14.81 3.85
C VAL A 184 -1.73 16.13 4.61
N LYS A 185 -0.98 17.11 4.11
CA LYS A 185 -0.85 18.41 4.78
C LYS A 185 -2.21 19.12 4.86
N GLY A 186 -2.58 19.57 6.05
CA GLY A 186 -3.84 20.29 6.28
C GLY A 186 -5.10 19.42 6.30
N CYS A 187 -4.98 18.09 6.28
CA CYS A 187 -6.12 17.17 6.31
C CYS A 187 -5.90 16.05 7.32
N ASN A 188 -7.00 15.57 7.92
CA ASN A 188 -6.97 14.40 8.80
C ASN A 188 -7.17 13.10 7.99
N TYR A 189 -7.04 11.97 8.68
CA TYR A 189 -7.31 10.65 8.16
C TYR A 189 -8.82 10.37 8.16
N HIS A 190 -9.32 9.84 7.05
CA HIS A 190 -10.67 9.27 6.95
C HIS A 190 -10.52 7.77 6.73
N ILE A 191 -10.38 7.03 7.83
CA ILE A 191 -10.18 5.58 7.79
C ILE A 191 -11.53 4.91 7.52
N LEU A 192 -11.73 4.46 6.28
CA LEU A 192 -12.99 3.87 5.84
C LEU A 192 -13.19 2.46 6.43
N PRO A 193 -14.43 2.04 6.72
CA PRO A 193 -14.72 0.64 6.98
C PRO A 193 -14.45 -0.19 5.72
N ASP A 194 -14.14 -1.47 5.91
CA ASP A 194 -14.04 -2.46 4.82
C ASP A 194 -13.02 -2.13 3.71
N LEU A 195 -12.08 -1.22 4.00
CA LEU A 195 -10.97 -0.84 3.13
C LEU A 195 -9.66 -1.03 3.88
N TYR A 196 -8.76 -1.84 3.33
CA TYR A 196 -7.52 -2.22 3.99
C TYR A 196 -6.30 -1.94 3.13
N LEU A 197 -5.21 -1.48 3.74
CA LEU A 197 -3.90 -1.44 3.09
C LEU A 197 -3.12 -2.66 3.53
N ILE A 198 -2.88 -3.59 2.61
CA ILE A 198 -2.03 -4.75 2.84
C ILE A 198 -0.60 -4.37 2.46
N HIS A 199 0.27 -4.28 3.47
CA HIS A 199 1.69 -4.12 3.24
C HIS A 199 2.35 -5.50 3.18
N THR A 200 3.03 -5.78 2.07
CA THR A 200 3.58 -7.11 1.76
C THR A 200 5.10 -7.15 1.74
N GLY A 201 5.78 -6.02 1.95
CA GLY A 201 7.24 -5.93 1.84
C GLY A 201 8.00 -6.95 2.68
N TYR A 202 7.39 -7.41 3.79
CA TYR A 202 7.97 -8.31 4.80
C TYR A 202 7.16 -9.59 5.02
N CYS A 203 6.36 -9.98 4.03
CA CYS A 203 5.46 -11.11 4.16
C CYS A 203 6.15 -12.48 4.11
N ASP A 204 7.46 -12.57 3.84
CA ASP A 204 8.18 -13.83 3.67
C ASP A 204 9.60 -13.80 4.25
N TRP A 205 9.94 -14.82 5.04
CA TRP A 205 11.20 -14.89 5.76
C TRP A 205 12.40 -15.07 4.83
N LYS A 206 12.31 -15.96 3.82
CA LYS A 206 13.41 -16.15 2.86
C LYS A 206 13.71 -14.87 2.08
N ARG A 207 12.67 -14.14 1.68
CA ARG A 207 12.85 -12.83 1.02
C ARG A 207 13.51 -11.81 1.94
N ILE A 208 13.14 -11.79 3.22
CA ILE A 208 13.80 -10.94 4.21
C ILE A 208 15.28 -11.33 4.35
N GLN A 209 15.60 -12.63 4.48
CA GLN A 209 16.98 -13.12 4.56
C GLN A 209 17.81 -12.75 3.33
N LYS A 210 17.24 -12.89 2.11
CA LYS A 210 17.90 -12.44 0.87
C LYS A 210 18.21 -10.94 0.89
N ARG A 211 17.30 -10.12 1.45
CA ARG A 211 17.54 -8.68 1.65
C ARG A 211 18.57 -8.38 2.74
N PHE A 212 18.78 -9.28 3.71
CA PHE A 212 19.84 -9.17 4.72
C PHE A 212 21.22 -9.54 4.17
N ALA A 213 21.30 -10.44 3.20
CA ALA A 213 22.57 -10.85 2.60
C ALA A 213 23.17 -9.81 1.64
N ASP A 214 22.39 -8.80 1.24
CA ASP A 214 22.82 -7.71 0.37
C ASP A 214 23.53 -6.61 1.19
N THR A 215 24.86 -6.66 1.23
CA THR A 215 25.75 -5.82 2.04
C THR A 215 25.63 -4.33 1.72
N THR A 216 25.34 -3.97 0.46
CA THR A 216 25.17 -2.57 0.01
C THR A 216 24.05 -1.84 0.77
N ARG A 217 23.04 -2.58 1.23
CA ARG A 217 21.90 -2.02 1.98
C ARG A 217 22.17 -1.92 3.48
N ILE A 218 23.04 -2.76 4.04
CA ILE A 218 23.40 -2.68 5.46
C ILE A 218 24.18 -1.39 5.74
N GLU A 219 25.09 -1.02 4.85
CA GLU A 219 25.95 0.16 4.94
C GLU A 219 25.14 1.48 4.84
N GLY A 220 24.03 1.48 4.08
CA GLY A 220 23.10 2.62 3.97
C GLY A 220 22.19 2.89 5.19
N GLY A 221 22.47 2.31 6.36
CA GLY A 221 21.72 2.55 7.60
C GLY A 221 20.40 1.78 7.76
N TRP A 222 20.21 0.66 7.03
CA TRP A 222 18.95 -0.09 7.03
C TRP A 222 18.73 -0.99 8.26
N ASN A 223 19.68 -1.10 9.19
CA ASN A 223 19.60 -2.02 10.34
C ASN A 223 18.34 -1.86 11.21
N ALA A 224 17.95 -0.62 11.53
CA ALA A 224 16.72 -0.36 12.29
C ALA A 224 15.45 -0.67 11.48
N HIS A 225 15.51 -0.54 10.15
CA HIS A 225 14.41 -0.90 9.27
C HIS A 225 14.27 -2.41 9.20
N LEU A 226 15.37 -3.12 8.93
CA LEU A 226 15.47 -4.57 8.82
C LEU A 226 15.09 -5.30 10.12
N ARG A 227 15.54 -4.83 11.30
CA ARG A 227 15.07 -5.37 12.60
C ARG A 227 13.56 -5.25 12.80
N ARG A 228 12.93 -4.21 12.26
CA ARG A 228 11.46 -4.07 12.29
C ARG A 228 10.79 -5.08 11.35
N ARG A 229 11.41 -5.45 10.23
CA ARG A 229 10.89 -6.46 9.28
C ARG A 229 10.79 -7.83 9.92
N ALA A 230 11.85 -8.23 10.64
CA ALA A 230 11.83 -9.44 11.46
C ALA A 230 10.76 -9.37 12.56
N ARG A 231 10.37 -8.17 13.01
CA ARG A 231 9.36 -8.00 14.07
C ARG A 231 7.96 -8.43 13.61
N THR A 232 7.59 -8.18 12.35
CA THR A 232 6.26 -8.59 11.85
C THR A 232 6.15 -10.11 11.84
N ILE A 233 7.13 -10.81 11.26
CA ILE A 233 7.19 -12.28 11.26
C ILE A 233 7.33 -12.83 12.68
N TYR A 234 8.14 -12.18 13.54
CA TYR A 234 8.23 -12.56 14.95
C TYR A 234 6.86 -12.50 15.64
N HIS A 235 6.10 -11.43 15.42
CA HIS A 235 4.78 -11.27 16.02
C HIS A 235 3.78 -12.29 15.47
N THR A 236 3.67 -12.45 14.16
CA THR A 236 2.73 -13.41 13.53
C THR A 236 3.04 -14.85 13.94
N THR A 237 4.32 -15.17 14.17
CA THR A 237 4.76 -16.47 14.67
C THR A 237 4.38 -16.68 16.14
N HIS A 238 4.77 -15.76 17.02
CA HIS A 238 4.77 -16.01 18.48
C HIS A 238 3.55 -15.46 19.23
N ARG A 239 2.77 -14.53 18.65
CA ARG A 239 1.57 -14.00 19.30
C ARG A 239 0.32 -14.78 18.91
N LYS A 240 -0.62 -14.88 19.85
CA LYS A 240 -1.95 -15.43 19.58
C LYS A 240 -2.68 -14.53 18.58
N ALA A 241 -3.09 -15.11 17.46
CA ALA A 241 -3.85 -14.41 16.44
C ALA A 241 -5.33 -14.27 16.85
N ILE A 242 -5.89 -13.09 16.64
CA ILE A 242 -7.32 -12.80 16.83
C ILE A 242 -8.01 -12.91 15.46
N PRO A 243 -9.18 -13.56 15.34
CA PRO A 243 -9.95 -13.51 14.10
C PRO A 243 -10.21 -12.04 13.69
N ALA A 244 -9.84 -11.67 12.46
CA ALA A 244 -9.81 -10.26 12.07
C ALA A 244 -11.18 -9.56 12.22
N ASP A 245 -12.27 -10.27 11.88
CA ASP A 245 -13.65 -9.76 11.98
C ASP A 245 -14.04 -9.31 13.40
N GLN A 246 -13.37 -9.83 14.44
CA GLN A 246 -13.64 -9.44 15.83
C GLN A 246 -13.02 -8.09 16.22
N ILE A 247 -11.97 -7.65 15.52
CA ILE A 247 -11.14 -6.52 15.99
C ILE A 247 -10.99 -5.38 14.97
N LEU A 248 -11.15 -5.62 13.66
CA LEU A 248 -10.89 -4.60 12.63
C LEU A 248 -11.74 -3.34 12.83
N LYS A 249 -13.03 -3.48 13.16
CA LYS A 249 -13.93 -2.34 13.42
C LYS A 249 -13.45 -1.49 14.59
N SER A 250 -13.06 -2.13 15.71
CA SER A 250 -12.56 -1.46 16.90
C SER A 250 -11.19 -0.83 16.66
N ALA A 251 -10.29 -1.53 15.98
CA ALA A 251 -8.97 -1.02 15.61
C ALA A 251 -9.07 0.23 14.74
N ARG A 252 -10.00 0.24 13.76
CA ARG A 252 -10.32 1.43 12.96
C ARG A 252 -10.76 2.59 13.85
N LEU A 253 -11.73 2.37 14.75
CA LEU A 253 -12.22 3.42 15.64
C LEU A 253 -11.11 3.99 16.53
N LEU A 254 -10.29 3.13 17.13
CA LEU A 254 -9.14 3.55 17.93
C LEU A 254 -8.17 4.39 17.10
N GLN A 255 -7.80 3.93 15.90
CA GLN A 255 -6.90 4.67 15.03
C GLN A 255 -7.52 5.96 14.45
N THR A 256 -8.84 6.08 14.42
CA THR A 256 -9.53 7.33 14.09
C THR A 256 -9.44 8.35 15.22
N ILE A 257 -9.46 7.90 16.48
CA ILE A 257 -9.49 8.77 17.68
C ILE A 257 -8.08 9.13 18.15
N PHE A 258 -7.23 8.12 18.34
CA PHE A 258 -5.95 8.30 19.01
C PHE A 258 -4.89 8.88 18.07
N ARG A 259 -4.14 9.86 18.58
CA ARG A 259 -3.05 10.54 17.89
C ARG A 259 -1.84 10.63 18.83
N PRO A 260 -0.60 10.40 18.34
CA PRO A 260 0.59 10.62 19.16
C PRO A 260 0.82 12.13 19.33
N ILE A 261 1.16 12.58 20.54
CA ILE A 261 1.32 14.01 20.88
C ILE A 261 2.38 14.68 19.97
N TYR A 262 3.46 13.97 19.66
CA TYR A 262 4.55 14.45 18.79
C TYR A 262 4.23 14.40 17.28
N ALA A 263 3.09 13.83 16.88
CA ALA A 263 2.67 13.74 15.48
C ALA A 263 1.14 13.63 15.37
N LEU A 264 0.43 14.69 15.79
CA LEU A 264 -1.05 14.75 15.83
C LEU A 264 -1.75 14.45 14.49
N ASN A 265 -1.01 14.51 13.39
CA ASN A 265 -1.45 14.18 12.05
C ASN A 265 -1.11 12.75 11.62
N LYS A 266 -0.99 11.81 12.55
CA LYS A 266 -0.82 10.37 12.27
C LYS A 266 -1.73 9.54 13.17
N PRO A 267 -2.32 8.45 12.67
CA PRO A 267 -3.08 7.54 13.51
C PRO A 267 -2.16 6.84 14.52
N LEU A 268 -2.74 6.51 15.67
CA LEU A 268 -2.10 5.71 16.71
C LEU A 268 -2.96 4.50 17.02
N MET A 269 -2.33 3.33 17.09
CA MET A 269 -2.92 2.19 17.78
C MET A 269 -2.45 2.21 19.24
N PRO A 270 -3.32 2.49 20.24
CA PRO A 270 -2.91 2.69 21.63
C PRO A 270 -2.66 1.37 22.38
N THR A 271 -2.53 0.25 21.67
CA THR A 271 -2.33 -1.08 22.24
C THR A 271 -0.97 -1.64 21.84
N SER A 272 -0.55 -2.73 22.50
CA SER A 272 0.55 -3.54 21.96
C SER A 272 0.20 -4.10 20.58
N SER A 273 1.21 -4.56 19.82
CA SER A 273 1.02 -5.12 18.48
C SER A 273 0.01 -6.26 18.46
N LEU A 274 -1.13 -6.07 17.81
CA LEU A 274 -2.15 -7.11 17.65
C LEU A 274 -1.90 -7.88 16.36
N VAL A 275 -1.94 -9.21 16.46
CA VAL A 275 -1.89 -10.11 15.31
C VAL A 275 -3.30 -10.54 14.99
N VAL A 276 -3.69 -10.45 13.72
CA VAL A 276 -4.97 -10.92 13.22
C VAL A 276 -4.77 -12.10 12.28
N LYS A 277 -5.70 -13.06 12.34
CA LYS A 277 -5.89 -14.07 11.30
C LYS A 277 -6.91 -13.53 10.31
N LEU A 278 -6.47 -13.31 9.08
CA LEU A 278 -7.30 -12.77 8.00
C LEU A 278 -8.44 -13.74 7.68
N PRO A 279 -9.63 -13.24 7.32
CA PRO A 279 -10.75 -14.09 6.97
C PRO A 279 -10.48 -14.80 5.64
N ARG A 280 -10.94 -16.05 5.50
CA ARG A 280 -10.72 -16.86 4.28
C ARG A 280 -11.13 -16.16 2.99
N ARG A 281 -12.15 -15.31 3.04
CA ARG A 281 -12.61 -14.54 1.87
C ARG A 281 -11.51 -13.67 1.25
N PHE A 282 -10.51 -13.23 2.02
CA PHE A 282 -9.39 -12.44 1.47
C PHE A 282 -8.51 -13.25 0.52
N GLN A 283 -8.56 -14.58 0.57
CA GLN A 283 -7.81 -15.45 -0.34
C GLN A 283 -8.31 -15.37 -1.79
N SER A 284 -9.52 -14.86 -2.03
CA SER A 284 -10.03 -14.62 -3.39
C SER A 284 -9.45 -13.37 -4.05
N ILE A 285 -8.70 -12.55 -3.30
CA ILE A 285 -8.06 -11.35 -3.83
C ILE A 285 -6.71 -11.77 -4.42
N GLU A 286 -6.56 -11.55 -5.71
CA GLU A 286 -5.34 -11.84 -6.43
C GLU A 286 -4.33 -10.70 -6.26
N ILE A 287 -3.31 -10.91 -5.42
CA ILE A 287 -2.08 -10.08 -5.35
C ILE A 287 -0.87 -10.94 -5.70
#